data_AF-Q87QS0-F1
#
_entry.id   AF-Q87QS0-F1
#
_cell.length_a   1.000
_cell.length_b   1.000
_cell.length_c   1.000
_cell.angle_alpha   90.00
_cell.angle_beta   90.00
_cell.angle_gamma   90.00
#
_symmetry.space_group_name_H-M   'P 1'
#
loop_
_entity.id
_entity.type
_entity.pdbx_description
1 polymer ?
#
loop_
_entity_poly.entity_id
_entity_poly.type
_entity_poly.pdbx_seq_one_letter_code
_entity_poly.pdbx_strand_id
1 'polypeptide(L)'
;MTNNSIPTTYIPLEKFHIVPLTGLSPAELKISAKRTSRDREKITHTTKLNAIAKRLGITGGFAAYEKEYNGSLLPFMAKHNLRKRKNLLKHTKDGDYNLYFPFSHQQVSERLFFFEGPTPQKLFTGHDFDFSGVFGWHSSDLHDVLEQDSDWQQIILNNYHVRQMVDSSFNASMLPLRQQELLSLDVASEITLSVVDRTNLPSVLDYLTNKTTEPVERPTRYKQISVKIVDLILLNNRNITSGSSYHLLGNALTNIPNTAAHIKLYAQCTTPVEEATLDIDSQGYIQTLLAARFKESDAGWVNVLPYNDKLIFLSDGRGNFDFLVQNQRDTIFSHEVYGDNLKRADIPSFVENYRFERWHYFEYEGNREWDSHCSEMYYYHNGGLMQNYPGTQTILREYYQYKGIYHPEHRSSNVRLDGFNQVSIDEKELMVSELITIGDLIYFLEQNADYYENRQGDSLAPVNSDQDMALPASCTFFDVLAYINWLEKQTNVPLRLLTCSEYKSLRGENWSKPKRGQDSDMAFISTSGVKYDSHPPYMAQNDFDNLHLRFPKPLHCVEENGLQFIDSNFFCEWLLEGVQIRSASLTSFYMDDYVLRARGPQNSTGKYKGMKTGFRLCYELNKH
;
A
#
# COMPACT_ATOMS: atom_id res chain seq x y z
N MET A 1 15.65 -15.30 22.27
CA MET A 1 15.71 -13.84 22.15
C MET A 1 16.41 -13.50 20.85
N THR A 2 15.65 -13.14 19.81
CA THR A 2 16.21 -12.73 18.52
C THR A 2 16.98 -11.43 18.70
N ASN A 3 18.18 -11.36 18.15
CA ASN A 3 19.00 -10.16 18.17
C ASN A 3 18.32 -9.11 17.27
N ASN A 4 17.37 -8.32 17.82
CA ASN A 4 16.52 -7.34 17.11
C ASN A 4 17.30 -6.20 16.43
N SER A 5 18.64 -6.27 16.36
CA SER A 5 19.51 -5.29 15.71
C SER A 5 19.79 -5.57 14.23
N ILE A 6 19.55 -6.80 13.74
CA ILE A 6 19.80 -7.17 12.35
C ILE A 6 18.49 -7.11 11.55
N PRO A 7 18.44 -6.30 10.47
CA PRO A 7 17.24 -6.20 9.65
C PRO A 7 17.02 -7.49 8.86
N THR A 8 15.76 -7.89 8.75
CA THR A 8 15.33 -8.95 7.83
C THR A 8 14.75 -8.29 6.59
N THR A 9 15.34 -8.54 5.43
CA THR A 9 14.77 -8.14 4.13
C THR A 9 14.23 -9.38 3.42
N TYR A 10 13.49 -9.18 2.34
CA TYR A 10 12.84 -10.27 1.62
C TYR A 10 13.21 -10.25 0.14
N ILE A 11 13.41 -11.43 -0.45
CA ILE A 11 13.64 -11.59 -1.88
C ILE A 11 12.40 -12.25 -2.50
N PRO A 12 11.71 -11.57 -3.45
CA PRO A 12 10.68 -12.21 -4.25
C PRO A 12 11.29 -13.16 -5.27
N LEU A 13 10.79 -14.38 -5.30
CA LEU A 13 11.12 -15.42 -6.26
C LEU A 13 9.94 -15.67 -7.21
N GLU A 14 10.23 -16.41 -8.29
CA GLU A 14 9.23 -16.96 -9.18
C GLU A 14 8.19 -17.79 -8.42
N LYS A 15 7.00 -17.95 -9.03
CA LYS A 15 5.86 -18.64 -8.41
C LYS A 15 5.54 -18.04 -7.04
N PHE A 16 5.90 -16.77 -6.89
CA PHE A 16 5.53 -15.90 -5.80
C PHE A 16 5.95 -16.37 -4.40
N HIS A 17 7.10 -17.03 -4.36
CA HIS A 17 7.74 -17.40 -3.11
C HIS A 17 8.51 -16.19 -2.56
N ILE A 18 8.51 -16.02 -1.24
CA ILE A 18 9.18 -14.90 -0.59
C ILE A 18 10.19 -15.44 0.41
N VAL A 19 11.46 -15.13 0.21
CA VAL A 19 12.55 -15.64 1.06
C VAL A 19 13.00 -14.55 2.03
N PRO A 20 12.95 -14.77 3.36
CA PRO A 20 13.57 -13.85 4.31
C PRO A 20 15.09 -13.97 4.28
N LEU A 21 15.79 -12.85 4.33
CA LEU A 21 17.25 -12.78 4.26
C LEU A 21 17.80 -12.07 5.51
N THR A 22 18.59 -12.80 6.29
CA THR A 22 19.22 -12.30 7.53
C THR A 22 20.74 -12.31 7.50
N GLY A 23 21.34 -12.86 6.44
CA GLY A 23 22.79 -12.95 6.26
C GLY A 23 23.14 -13.59 4.92
N LEU A 24 24.45 -13.68 4.65
CA LEU A 24 24.99 -14.16 3.38
C LEU A 24 25.74 -15.49 3.54
N SER A 25 25.95 -16.01 4.74
CA SER A 25 26.65 -17.29 4.86
C SER A 25 25.81 -18.43 4.24
N PRO A 26 26.45 -19.47 3.65
CA PRO A 26 25.71 -20.60 3.11
C PRO A 26 24.77 -21.27 4.12
N ALA A 27 25.14 -21.29 5.40
CA ALA A 27 24.30 -21.81 6.48
C ALA A 27 23.04 -20.94 6.69
N GLU A 28 23.19 -19.62 6.70
CA GLU A 28 22.05 -18.69 6.82
C GLU A 28 21.13 -18.79 5.61
N LEU A 29 21.66 -18.87 4.38
CA LEU A 29 20.83 -19.02 3.18
C LEU A 29 20.06 -20.34 3.16
N LYS A 30 20.63 -21.43 3.70
CA LYS A 30 19.91 -22.69 3.92
C LYS A 30 18.76 -22.54 4.92
N ILE A 31 18.92 -21.71 5.96
CA ILE A 31 17.83 -21.40 6.90
C ILE A 31 16.76 -20.54 6.20
N SER A 32 17.15 -19.53 5.45
CA SER A 32 16.27 -18.67 4.64
C SER A 32 15.40 -19.47 3.68
N ALA A 33 15.98 -20.44 2.95
CA ALA A 33 15.25 -21.31 2.02
C ALA A 33 14.21 -22.23 2.71
N LYS A 34 14.42 -22.56 3.99
CA LYS A 34 13.44 -23.31 4.79
C LYS A 34 12.29 -22.42 5.26
N ARG A 35 12.55 -21.14 5.51
CA ARG A 35 11.58 -20.13 6.00
C ARG A 35 10.83 -19.38 4.90
N THR A 36 10.92 -19.84 3.67
CA THR A 36 10.23 -19.23 2.53
C THR A 36 8.72 -19.22 2.72
N SER A 37 8.11 -18.03 2.66
CA SER A 37 6.66 -17.87 2.59
C SER A 37 6.17 -18.17 1.18
N ARG A 38 4.98 -18.78 1.07
CA ARG A 38 4.36 -19.21 -0.19
C ARG A 38 2.87 -19.43 0.01
N ASP A 39 2.13 -19.43 -1.09
CA ASP A 39 0.74 -19.89 -1.14
C ASP A 39 0.69 -21.44 -1.30
N ARG A 40 -0.03 -21.99 -2.29
CA ARG A 40 -0.18 -23.44 -2.46
C ARG A 40 1.02 -24.12 -3.11
N GLU A 41 1.59 -23.50 -4.14
CA GLU A 41 2.61 -24.13 -4.97
C GLU A 41 3.89 -24.45 -4.18
N LYS A 42 4.37 -25.69 -4.30
CA LYS A 42 5.59 -26.17 -3.64
C LYS A 42 6.74 -26.15 -4.65
N ILE A 43 7.81 -25.41 -4.36
CA ILE A 43 9.10 -25.58 -5.04
C ILE A 43 10.10 -26.30 -4.14
N THR A 44 10.98 -27.11 -4.75
CA THR A 44 11.96 -27.92 -4.01
C THR A 44 12.96 -27.04 -3.28
N HIS A 45 13.56 -27.55 -2.20
CA HIS A 45 14.59 -26.83 -1.44
C HIS A 45 15.78 -26.41 -2.31
N THR A 46 16.23 -27.29 -3.21
CA THR A 46 17.34 -27.00 -4.15
C THR A 46 16.97 -25.88 -5.12
N THR A 47 15.74 -25.86 -5.64
CA THR A 47 15.25 -24.76 -6.50
C THR A 47 15.30 -23.43 -5.77
N LYS A 48 14.86 -23.37 -4.51
CA LYS A 48 14.93 -22.14 -3.70
C LYS A 48 16.37 -21.66 -3.52
N LEU A 49 17.29 -22.56 -3.16
CA LEU A 49 18.69 -22.22 -2.97
C LEU A 49 19.33 -21.67 -4.26
N ASN A 50 19.04 -22.29 -5.41
CA ASN A 50 19.54 -21.81 -6.69
C ASN A 50 18.93 -20.45 -7.07
N ALA A 51 17.65 -20.23 -6.78
CA ALA A 51 16.99 -18.95 -7.01
C ALA A 51 17.57 -17.83 -6.12
N ILE A 52 17.87 -18.14 -4.85
CA ILE A 52 18.56 -17.21 -3.93
C ILE A 52 19.95 -16.87 -4.49
N ALA A 53 20.76 -17.86 -4.89
CA ALA A 53 22.08 -17.63 -5.47
C ALA A 53 22.03 -16.73 -6.71
N LYS A 54 21.06 -16.97 -7.61
CA LYS A 54 20.82 -16.12 -8.79
C LYS A 54 20.47 -14.68 -8.40
N ARG A 55 19.64 -14.49 -7.38
CA ARG A 55 19.27 -13.16 -6.87
C ARG A 55 20.43 -12.41 -6.19
N LEU A 56 21.47 -13.12 -5.76
CA LEU A 56 22.73 -12.54 -5.27
C LEU A 56 23.77 -12.31 -6.39
N GLY A 57 23.38 -12.48 -7.67
CA GLY A 57 24.25 -12.27 -8.83
C GLY A 57 25.17 -13.45 -9.16
N ILE A 58 24.93 -14.64 -8.59
CA ILE A 58 25.81 -15.80 -8.79
C ILE A 58 25.20 -16.80 -9.77
N THR A 59 25.94 -17.06 -10.86
CA THR A 59 25.61 -18.09 -11.86
C THR A 59 26.08 -19.48 -11.42
N GLY A 60 25.38 -20.55 -11.81
CA GLY A 60 25.77 -21.94 -11.50
C GLY A 60 25.15 -22.52 -10.22
N GLY A 61 24.17 -21.83 -9.64
CA GLY A 61 23.38 -22.33 -8.51
C GLY A 61 24.12 -22.28 -7.16
N PHE A 62 23.58 -22.98 -6.17
CA PHE A 62 24.03 -22.82 -4.78
C PHE A 62 25.41 -23.40 -4.50
N ALA A 63 25.84 -24.44 -5.22
CA ALA A 63 27.20 -24.96 -5.09
C ALA A 63 28.24 -23.94 -5.60
N ALA A 64 27.91 -23.17 -6.65
CA ALA A 64 28.75 -22.07 -7.11
C ALA A 64 28.79 -20.94 -6.07
N TYR A 65 27.65 -20.64 -5.43
CA TYR A 65 27.58 -19.70 -4.31
C TYR A 65 28.51 -20.08 -3.14
N GLU A 66 28.54 -21.36 -2.74
CA GLU A 66 29.43 -21.81 -1.66
C GLU A 66 30.92 -21.60 -2.00
N LYS A 67 31.30 -21.77 -3.27
CA LYS A 67 32.66 -21.48 -3.74
C LYS A 67 32.94 -19.99 -3.76
N GLU A 68 32.03 -19.19 -4.31
CA GLU A 68 32.14 -17.73 -4.39
C GLU A 68 32.24 -17.10 -2.99
N TYR A 69 31.42 -17.58 -2.05
CA TYR A 69 31.40 -17.08 -0.68
C TYR A 69 32.78 -17.18 -0.03
N ASN A 70 33.43 -18.33 -0.16
CA ASN A 70 34.75 -18.57 0.43
C ASN A 70 35.89 -17.94 -0.39
N GLY A 71 35.79 -17.99 -1.71
CA GLY A 71 36.88 -17.59 -2.62
C GLY A 71 36.94 -16.10 -2.94
N SER A 72 35.81 -15.39 -2.88
CA SER A 72 35.69 -13.99 -3.32
C SER A 72 34.98 -13.10 -2.31
N LEU A 73 33.82 -13.53 -1.78
CA LEU A 73 33.02 -12.69 -0.88
C LEU A 73 33.71 -12.44 0.46
N LEU A 74 34.20 -13.50 1.13
CA LEU A 74 34.94 -13.36 2.39
C LEU A 74 36.22 -12.53 2.22
N PRO A 75 37.06 -12.73 1.18
CA PRO A 75 38.18 -11.84 0.89
C PRO A 75 37.78 -10.39 0.65
N PHE A 76 36.67 -10.13 -0.07
CA PHE A 76 36.14 -8.78 -0.26
C PHE A 76 35.76 -8.14 1.08
N MET A 77 35.01 -8.87 1.92
CA MET A 77 34.64 -8.39 3.25
C MET A 77 35.87 -8.10 4.12
N ALA A 78 36.89 -8.98 4.10
CA ALA A 78 38.14 -8.77 4.83
C ALA A 78 38.90 -7.52 4.33
N LYS A 79 39.03 -7.35 3.01
CA LYS A 79 39.67 -6.19 2.36
C LYS A 79 39.03 -4.87 2.78
N HIS A 80 37.70 -4.85 2.91
CA HIS A 80 36.92 -3.66 3.28
C HIS A 80 36.60 -3.56 4.78
N ASN A 81 37.25 -4.38 5.62
CA ASN A 81 37.06 -4.40 7.08
C ASN A 81 35.61 -4.69 7.52
N LEU A 82 34.81 -5.43 6.74
CA LEU A 82 33.40 -5.72 7.01
C LEU A 82 33.26 -6.88 8.01
N ARG A 83 33.29 -6.58 9.32
CA ARG A 83 33.36 -7.60 10.38
C ARG A 83 32.03 -7.92 11.03
N LYS A 84 31.22 -6.89 11.32
CA LYS A 84 29.99 -7.04 12.12
C LYS A 84 28.79 -6.44 11.40
N ARG A 85 27.77 -7.26 11.14
CA ARG A 85 26.52 -6.76 10.57
C ARG A 85 25.78 -5.87 11.57
N LYS A 86 25.33 -4.69 11.13
CA LYS A 86 24.44 -3.76 11.85
C LYS A 86 23.48 -3.10 10.86
N ASN A 87 22.32 -2.64 11.33
CA ASN A 87 21.48 -1.77 10.54
C ASN A 87 22.14 -0.39 10.40
N LEU A 88 22.70 -0.10 9.23
CA LEU A 88 23.34 1.19 8.90
C LEU A 88 22.37 2.20 8.27
N LEU A 89 21.08 1.86 8.18
CA LEU A 89 20.03 2.75 7.69
C LEU A 89 19.17 3.31 8.82
N LYS A 90 19.34 2.80 10.05
CA LYS A 90 18.67 3.32 11.24
C LYS A 90 19.57 4.34 11.94
N HIS A 91 18.97 5.43 12.39
CA HIS A 91 19.56 6.37 13.31
C HIS A 91 19.89 5.70 14.65
N THR A 92 20.99 6.10 15.27
CA THR A 92 21.39 5.62 16.60
C THR A 92 21.14 6.64 17.70
N LYS A 93 20.95 7.90 17.32
CA LYS A 93 20.66 9.03 18.21
C LYS A 93 19.46 9.78 17.64
N ASP A 94 18.29 9.20 17.83
CA ASP A 94 17.03 9.79 17.40
C ASP A 94 16.75 11.08 18.17
N GLY A 95 16.18 12.07 17.48
CA GLY A 95 15.51 13.20 18.12
C GLY A 95 14.03 12.89 18.28
N ASP A 96 13.35 13.55 19.21
CA ASP A 96 11.91 13.35 19.42
C ASP A 96 11.07 13.83 18.21
N TYR A 97 11.65 14.70 17.37
CA TYR A 97 11.04 15.23 16.15
C TYR A 97 11.98 15.04 14.96
N ASN A 98 11.64 14.11 14.07
CA ASN A 98 12.51 13.72 12.95
C ASN A 98 12.58 14.83 11.88
N LEU A 99 13.71 15.55 11.81
CA LEU A 99 14.04 16.45 10.70
C LEU A 99 14.26 15.70 9.37
N TYR A 100 14.74 14.47 9.48
CA TYR A 100 15.11 13.57 8.41
C TYR A 100 14.63 12.18 8.79
N PHE A 101 14.02 11.45 7.87
CA PHE A 101 13.54 10.09 8.13
C PHE A 101 14.53 9.06 7.56
N PRO A 102 14.83 7.98 8.31
CA PRO A 102 15.68 6.92 7.82
C PRO A 102 15.04 6.22 6.62
N PHE A 103 15.84 5.94 5.59
CA PHE A 103 15.38 5.12 4.47
C PHE A 103 15.27 3.66 4.86
N SER A 104 14.33 2.97 4.23
CA SER A 104 14.25 1.54 4.29
C SER A 104 15.30 0.85 3.41
N HIS A 105 15.52 -0.45 3.64
CA HIS A 105 16.45 -1.25 2.85
C HIS A 105 16.00 -1.39 1.40
N GLN A 106 14.69 -1.55 1.17
CA GLN A 106 14.11 -1.53 -0.18
C GLN A 106 14.36 -0.19 -0.87
N GLN A 107 14.07 0.91 -0.17
CA GLN A 107 14.26 2.27 -0.67
C GLN A 107 15.70 2.52 -1.13
N VAL A 108 16.71 2.18 -0.32
CA VAL A 108 18.11 2.39 -0.69
C VAL A 108 18.53 1.43 -1.81
N SER A 109 18.12 0.16 -1.75
CA SER A 109 18.43 -0.83 -2.78
C SER A 109 17.92 -0.39 -4.15
N GLU A 110 16.63 -0.08 -4.27
CA GLU A 110 16.02 0.30 -5.55
C GLU A 110 16.72 1.52 -6.16
N ARG A 111 17.11 2.48 -5.33
CA ARG A 111 17.79 3.66 -5.82
C ARG A 111 19.23 3.39 -6.24
N LEU A 112 20.02 2.68 -5.45
CA LEU A 112 21.41 2.41 -5.84
C LEU A 112 21.52 1.51 -7.07
N PHE A 113 20.57 0.59 -7.28
CA PHE A 113 20.60 -0.35 -8.40
C PHE A 113 19.85 0.11 -9.66
N PHE A 114 18.86 1.00 -9.54
CA PHE A 114 18.05 1.48 -10.67
C PHE A 114 18.21 2.99 -10.93
N PHE A 115 19.24 3.63 -10.36
CA PHE A 115 19.58 5.03 -10.65
C PHE A 115 20.26 5.18 -12.01
N GLU A 116 19.84 6.19 -12.76
CA GLU A 116 20.48 6.60 -14.01
C GLU A 116 21.74 7.43 -13.70
N GLY A 117 22.87 6.77 -13.51
CA GLY A 117 24.14 7.45 -13.26
C GLY A 117 25.20 6.57 -12.59
N PRO A 118 26.36 7.14 -12.25
CA PRO A 118 27.38 6.40 -11.51
C PRO A 118 26.86 6.04 -10.11
N THR A 119 27.15 4.83 -9.63
CA THR A 119 26.87 4.47 -8.24
C THR A 119 27.66 5.39 -7.30
N PRO A 120 27.01 6.00 -6.29
CA PRO A 120 27.72 6.85 -5.34
C PRO A 120 28.72 6.03 -4.52
N GLN A 121 29.77 6.67 -4.02
CA GLN A 121 30.75 6.04 -3.12
C GLN A 121 30.42 6.28 -1.65
N LYS A 122 29.68 7.36 -1.35
CA LYS A 122 29.15 7.65 -0.02
C LYS A 122 27.66 7.96 -0.09
N LEU A 123 26.96 7.56 0.96
CA LEU A 123 25.54 7.77 1.15
C LEU A 123 25.28 8.29 2.56
N PHE A 124 24.51 9.37 2.69
CA PHE A 124 24.01 9.81 3.99
C PHE A 124 22.79 8.99 4.38
N THR A 125 22.86 8.31 5.53
CA THR A 125 21.78 7.49 6.09
C THR A 125 21.32 8.02 7.45
N GLY A 126 22.02 9.00 8.02
CA GLY A 126 21.80 9.46 9.39
C GLY A 126 22.29 8.47 10.46
N HIS A 127 22.91 7.35 10.07
CA HIS A 127 23.53 6.43 11.01
C HIS A 127 24.62 7.14 11.80
N ASP A 128 24.58 7.12 13.12
CA ASP A 128 25.52 7.80 14.02
C ASP A 128 25.53 9.35 14.04
N PHE A 129 24.72 9.98 13.18
CA PHE A 129 24.44 11.42 13.26
C PHE A 129 23.61 11.72 14.51
N ASP A 130 23.88 12.85 15.15
CA ASP A 130 23.20 13.27 16.39
C ASP A 130 21.97 14.13 16.09
N PHE A 131 20.81 13.48 15.98
CA PHE A 131 19.54 14.20 15.83
C PHE A 131 18.94 14.64 17.18
N SER A 132 19.54 14.24 18.31
CA SER A 132 19.02 14.55 19.66
C SER A 132 19.36 15.97 20.15
N GLY A 133 20.23 16.69 19.42
CA GLY A 133 20.60 18.09 19.69
C GLY A 133 19.49 19.08 19.34
N VAL A 134 19.83 20.21 18.72
CA VAL A 134 18.85 21.24 18.30
C VAL A 134 17.75 20.65 17.41
N PHE A 135 18.06 19.66 16.58
CA PHE A 135 17.07 18.97 15.75
C PHE A 135 16.07 18.12 16.53
N GLY A 136 16.36 17.78 17.78
CA GLY A 136 15.45 17.05 18.66
C GLY A 136 14.46 17.96 19.40
N TRP A 137 14.58 19.28 19.25
CA TRP A 137 13.73 20.25 19.93
C TRP A 137 12.29 20.20 19.41
N HIS A 138 11.33 20.39 20.31
CA HIS A 138 9.95 20.65 19.93
C HIS A 138 9.78 22.09 19.44
N SER A 139 8.65 22.39 18.76
CA SER A 139 8.29 23.78 18.44
C SER A 139 8.28 24.67 19.68
N SER A 140 7.81 24.17 20.82
CA SER A 140 7.81 24.94 22.07
C SER A 140 9.21 25.30 22.53
N ASP A 141 10.19 24.40 22.38
CA ASP A 141 11.56 24.68 22.78
C ASP A 141 12.18 25.76 21.88
N LEU A 142 11.91 25.70 20.56
CA LEU A 142 12.29 26.76 19.63
C LEU A 142 11.68 28.11 20.02
N HIS A 143 10.38 28.14 20.35
CA HIS A 143 9.72 29.36 20.80
C HIS A 143 10.29 29.88 22.12
N ASP A 144 10.50 29.01 23.11
CA ASP A 144 11.04 29.35 24.44
C ASP A 144 12.45 29.95 24.33
N VAL A 145 13.28 29.42 23.42
CA VAL A 145 14.65 29.90 23.17
C VAL A 145 14.67 31.25 22.45
N LEU A 146 13.69 31.51 21.58
CA LEU A 146 13.58 32.75 20.81
C LEU A 146 12.83 33.87 21.55
N GLU A 147 12.03 33.55 22.57
CA GLU A 147 11.16 34.50 23.28
C GLU A 147 11.94 35.70 23.86
N GLN A 148 13.18 35.48 24.27
CA GLN A 148 14.02 36.52 24.88
C GLN A 148 14.69 37.46 23.87
N ASP A 149 14.59 37.18 22.56
CA ASP A 149 15.11 38.05 21.51
C ASP A 149 14.10 38.15 20.36
N SER A 150 13.26 39.19 20.43
CA SER A 150 12.17 39.42 19.47
C SER A 150 12.65 39.56 18.02
N ASP A 151 13.90 40.01 17.79
CA ASP A 151 14.44 40.13 16.44
C ASP A 151 14.78 38.76 15.86
N TRP A 152 15.46 37.90 16.63
CA TRP A 152 15.69 36.50 16.25
C TRP A 152 14.39 35.74 16.08
N GLN A 153 13.42 35.95 16.97
CA GLN A 153 12.10 35.34 16.90
C GLN A 153 11.42 35.67 15.57
N GLN A 154 11.37 36.95 15.17
CA GLN A 154 10.77 37.35 13.89
C GLN A 154 11.53 36.79 12.71
N ILE A 155 12.86 36.85 12.72
CA ILE A 155 13.70 36.38 11.62
C ILE A 155 13.51 34.87 11.36
N ILE A 156 13.53 34.05 12.40
CA ILE A 156 13.43 32.60 12.28
C ILE A 156 11.98 32.18 11.99
N LEU A 157 11.02 32.62 12.80
CA LEU A 157 9.64 32.13 12.69
C LEU A 157 8.92 32.64 11.42
N ASN A 158 9.27 33.83 10.93
CA ASN A 158 8.74 34.36 9.66
C ASN A 158 9.59 33.97 8.44
N ASN A 159 10.58 33.07 8.61
CA ASN A 159 11.41 32.56 7.52
C ASN A 159 12.12 33.65 6.69
N TYR A 160 12.56 34.76 7.32
CA TYR A 160 13.17 35.88 6.57
C TYR A 160 14.45 35.48 5.81
N HIS A 161 15.25 34.55 6.35
CA HIS A 161 16.42 34.00 5.64
C HIS A 161 16.03 33.26 4.36
N VAL A 162 14.91 32.52 4.36
CA VAL A 162 14.43 31.81 3.17
C VAL A 162 13.89 32.82 2.17
N ARG A 163 13.02 33.72 2.62
CA ARG A 163 12.42 34.76 1.78
C ARG A 163 13.47 35.66 1.12
N GLN A 164 14.49 36.09 1.85
CA GLN A 164 15.59 36.88 1.29
C GLN A 164 16.30 36.20 0.12
N MET A 165 16.32 34.87 0.10
CA MET A 165 16.99 34.11 -0.94
C MET A 165 16.12 33.80 -2.15
N VAL A 166 14.80 33.72 -1.99
CA VAL A 166 13.89 33.15 -3.00
C VAL A 166 12.72 34.05 -3.39
N ASP A 167 12.33 34.99 -2.52
CA ASP A 167 11.22 35.93 -2.75
C ASP A 167 11.79 37.27 -3.24
N SER A 168 11.73 37.51 -4.56
CA SER A 168 12.20 38.76 -5.16
C SER A 168 11.47 40.03 -4.65
N SER A 169 10.28 39.86 -4.03
CA SER A 169 9.52 40.97 -3.44
C SER A 169 9.96 41.28 -2.00
N PHE A 170 10.77 40.41 -1.39
CA PHE A 170 11.25 40.59 -0.03
C PHE A 170 12.34 41.66 0.04
N ASN A 171 12.03 42.78 0.69
CA ASN A 171 12.97 43.89 0.85
C ASN A 171 13.45 44.00 2.31
N ALA A 172 14.64 43.46 2.58
CA ALA A 172 15.26 43.50 3.90
C ALA A 172 15.48 44.94 4.43
N SER A 173 15.64 45.95 3.54
CA SER A 173 15.87 47.34 3.97
C SER A 173 14.68 47.99 4.69
N MET A 174 13.49 47.37 4.60
CA MET A 174 12.29 47.82 5.31
C MET A 174 12.21 47.29 6.75
N LEU A 175 13.11 46.38 7.15
CA LEU A 175 13.15 45.82 8.50
C LEU A 175 13.90 46.75 9.48
N PRO A 176 13.69 46.63 10.80
CA PRO A 176 14.52 47.29 11.80
C PRO A 176 16.02 47.03 11.59
N LEU A 177 16.87 48.02 11.88
CA LEU A 177 18.32 47.94 11.62
C LEU A 177 18.96 46.67 12.20
N ARG A 178 18.61 46.32 13.45
CA ARG A 178 19.10 45.09 14.09
C ARG A 178 18.72 43.84 13.30
N GLN A 179 17.52 43.76 12.75
CA GLN A 179 17.12 42.60 11.93
C GLN A 179 17.89 42.53 10.62
N GLN A 180 18.20 43.67 10.01
CA GLN A 180 19.07 43.71 8.82
C GLN A 180 20.48 43.21 9.13
N GLU A 181 21.05 43.63 10.27
CA GLU A 181 22.35 43.17 10.75
C GLU A 181 22.33 41.65 10.99
N LEU A 182 21.32 41.14 11.68
CA LEU A 182 21.18 39.70 11.96
C LEU A 182 20.98 38.87 10.69
N LEU A 183 20.20 39.35 9.72
CA LEU A 183 20.02 38.68 8.41
C LEU A 183 21.29 38.70 7.53
N SER A 184 22.22 39.62 7.79
CA SER A 184 23.50 39.67 7.08
C SER A 184 24.52 38.67 7.60
N LEU A 185 24.24 37.99 8.73
CA LEU A 185 25.11 36.97 9.28
C LEU A 185 25.11 35.72 8.39
N ASP A 186 26.25 35.05 8.30
CA ASP A 186 26.34 33.73 7.67
C ASP A 186 25.50 32.75 8.50
N VAL A 187 24.60 32.03 7.84
CA VAL A 187 23.74 31.00 8.46
C VAL A 187 24.54 29.89 9.15
N ALA A 188 25.81 29.69 8.81
CA ALA A 188 26.70 28.76 9.51
C ALA A 188 27.21 29.29 10.87
N SER A 189 27.00 30.58 11.18
CA SER A 189 27.47 31.22 12.41
C SER A 189 26.76 30.67 13.64
N GLU A 190 27.51 30.55 14.73
CA GLU A 190 26.97 30.28 16.06
C GLU A 190 26.50 31.57 16.73
N ILE A 191 25.33 31.51 17.35
CA ILE A 191 24.72 32.58 18.12
C ILE A 191 24.40 32.09 19.53
N THR A 192 24.43 33.01 20.48
CA THR A 192 24.10 32.71 21.88
C THR A 192 22.69 33.19 22.18
N LEU A 193 21.83 32.29 22.66
CA LEU A 193 20.45 32.58 23.05
C LEU A 193 20.22 32.27 24.53
N SER A 194 19.32 33.03 25.15
CA SER A 194 18.95 32.87 26.55
C SER A 194 17.66 32.04 26.66
N VAL A 195 17.72 30.89 27.32
CA VAL A 195 16.55 30.05 27.56
C VAL A 195 16.26 29.92 29.05
N VAL A 196 14.99 29.79 29.41
CA VAL A 196 14.59 29.55 30.80
C VAL A 196 15.23 28.26 31.31
N ASP A 197 15.96 28.37 32.42
CA ASP A 197 16.54 27.24 33.12
C ASP A 197 15.44 26.55 33.95
N ARG A 198 14.91 25.47 33.38
CA ARG A 198 13.90 24.62 34.01
C ARG A 198 14.48 23.51 34.89
N THR A 199 15.81 23.47 35.09
CA THR A 199 16.42 22.45 35.96
C THR A 199 15.91 22.60 37.40
N ASN A 200 15.41 21.51 37.98
CA ASN A 200 14.78 21.46 39.31
C ASN A 200 13.40 22.16 39.44
N LEU A 201 12.69 22.42 38.34
CA LEU A 201 11.26 22.74 38.40
C LEU A 201 10.43 21.46 38.60
N PRO A 202 9.39 21.47 39.46
CA PRO A 202 8.46 20.35 39.57
C PRO A 202 7.80 20.07 38.23
N SER A 203 7.73 18.81 37.82
CA SER A 203 7.00 18.41 36.63
C SER A 203 5.48 18.55 36.87
N VAL A 204 4.68 18.58 35.79
CA VAL A 204 3.21 18.55 35.90
C VAL A 204 2.73 17.33 36.70
N LEU A 205 3.47 16.23 36.67
CA LEU A 205 3.21 15.03 37.50
C LEU A 205 3.41 15.27 39.01
N ASP A 206 4.31 16.16 39.41
CA ASP A 206 4.54 16.49 40.82
C ASP A 206 3.38 17.31 41.41
N TYR A 207 2.71 18.13 40.59
CA TYR A 207 1.49 18.85 40.95
C TYR A 207 0.25 17.95 41.01
N LEU A 208 0.15 16.98 40.10
CA LEU A 208 -0.96 16.01 40.07
C LEU A 208 -0.90 14.99 41.23
N THR A 209 0.26 14.81 41.86
CA THR A 209 0.47 13.85 42.96
C THR A 209 0.47 14.47 44.36
N ASN A 210 0.00 15.72 44.51
CA ASN A 210 -0.16 16.43 45.80
C ASN A 210 1.11 16.53 46.67
N LYS A 211 2.32 16.51 46.09
CA LYS A 211 3.57 16.66 46.87
C LYS A 211 3.97 18.11 47.16
N THR A 212 3.27 19.09 46.59
CA THR A 212 3.54 20.52 46.78
C THR A 212 2.24 21.31 46.62
N THR A 213 1.80 22.00 47.68
CA THR A 213 0.48 22.67 47.74
C THR A 213 0.52 24.20 47.60
N GLU A 214 1.68 24.83 47.42
CA GLU A 214 1.75 26.27 47.12
C GLU A 214 2.79 26.60 46.03
N PRO A 215 2.43 27.41 45.01
CA PRO A 215 3.39 27.88 44.02
C PRO A 215 4.32 28.90 44.68
N VAL A 216 5.56 28.49 44.95
CA VAL A 216 6.62 29.42 45.36
C VAL A 216 7.03 30.23 44.13
N GLU A 217 6.74 31.53 44.12
CA GLU A 217 7.34 32.46 43.14
C GLU A 217 8.86 32.39 43.27
N ARG A 218 9.50 31.84 42.23
CA ARG A 218 10.96 31.83 42.09
C ARG A 218 11.33 32.73 40.92
N PRO A 219 12.41 33.52 41.03
CA PRO A 219 12.89 34.31 39.91
C PRO A 219 13.26 33.38 38.75
N THR A 220 12.76 33.66 37.56
CA THR A 220 13.11 32.94 36.32
C THR A 220 14.61 33.03 36.12
N ARG A 221 15.29 31.88 36.14
CA ARG A 221 16.72 31.79 35.81
C ARG A 221 16.84 31.53 34.32
N TYR A 222 17.87 32.10 33.71
CA TYR A 222 18.18 31.86 32.31
C TYR A 222 19.54 31.20 32.19
N LYS A 223 19.66 30.26 31.26
CA LYS A 223 20.93 29.68 30.83
C LYS A 223 21.21 30.10 29.39
N GLN A 224 22.47 30.35 29.09
CA GLN A 224 22.91 30.63 27.72
C GLN A 224 23.13 29.31 26.98
N ILE A 225 22.69 29.25 25.73
CA ILE A 225 22.95 28.14 24.82
C ILE A 225 23.54 28.66 23.52
N SER A 226 24.54 27.97 22.98
CA SER A 226 25.08 28.24 21.65
C SER A 226 24.37 27.37 20.62
N VAL A 227 23.86 27.99 19.55
CA VAL A 227 23.21 27.31 18.43
C VAL A 227 23.66 27.90 17.11
N LYS A 228 23.70 27.08 16.06
CA LYS A 228 23.90 27.59 14.70
C LYS A 228 22.59 28.17 14.16
N ILE A 229 22.67 29.27 13.43
CA ILE A 229 21.51 29.89 12.77
C ILE A 229 20.82 28.87 11.83
N VAL A 230 21.61 28.13 11.05
CA VAL A 230 21.10 27.10 10.14
C VAL A 230 20.30 26.02 10.86
N ASP A 231 20.68 25.64 12.09
CA ASP A 231 19.95 24.60 12.84
C ASP A 231 18.54 25.09 13.22
N LEU A 232 18.39 26.38 13.55
CA LEU A 232 17.09 27.00 13.84
C LEU A 232 16.21 27.14 12.60
N ILE A 233 16.80 27.54 11.45
CA ILE A 233 16.09 27.63 10.18
C ILE A 233 15.56 26.24 9.78
N LEU A 234 16.40 25.21 9.86
CA LEU A 234 16.02 23.83 9.53
C LEU A 234 14.95 23.31 10.48
N LEU A 235 15.07 23.58 11.79
CA LEU A 235 14.09 23.18 12.80
C LEU A 235 12.72 23.84 12.58
N ASN A 236 12.69 25.12 12.20
CA ASN A 236 11.45 25.84 11.87
C ASN A 236 10.77 25.21 10.64
N ASN A 237 11.56 24.71 9.69
CA ASN A 237 11.09 24.12 8.43
C ASN A 237 11.08 22.59 8.44
N ARG A 238 11.03 21.93 9.60
CA ARG A 238 11.23 20.47 9.69
C ARG A 238 10.19 19.60 8.98
N ASN A 239 8.94 20.05 8.92
CA ASN A 239 7.88 19.32 8.19
C ASN A 239 8.19 19.28 6.69
N ILE A 240 8.79 20.36 6.22
CA ILE A 240 9.19 20.56 4.83
C ILE A 240 10.46 19.72 4.53
N THR A 241 11.50 19.83 5.36
CA THR A 241 12.77 19.10 5.17
C THR A 241 12.55 17.59 5.15
N SER A 242 11.67 17.11 6.04
CA SER A 242 11.41 15.69 6.24
C SER A 242 10.46 15.10 5.20
N GLY A 243 9.62 15.91 4.54
CA GLY A 243 8.52 15.47 3.67
C GLY A 243 8.75 15.63 2.15
N SER A 244 9.52 16.63 1.73
CA SER A 244 9.58 17.00 0.29
C SER A 244 10.97 16.90 -0.33
N SER A 245 12.03 17.01 0.47
CA SER A 245 13.40 17.24 -0.04
C SER A 245 14.25 15.98 -0.22
N TYR A 246 13.96 14.89 0.50
CA TYR A 246 14.88 13.75 0.58
C TYR A 246 14.25 12.38 0.30
N HIS A 247 12.95 12.33 0.08
CA HIS A 247 12.22 11.10 -0.26
C HIS A 247 12.63 10.45 -1.57
N LEU A 248 13.59 10.96 -2.34
CA LEU A 248 14.01 10.32 -3.60
C LEU A 248 15.45 9.83 -3.58
N LEU A 249 16.16 9.82 -2.42
CA LEU A 249 17.64 9.80 -2.34
C LEU A 249 18.22 10.55 -3.54
N GLY A 250 18.02 11.86 -3.56
CA GLY A 250 18.65 12.72 -4.55
C GLY A 250 20.15 12.84 -4.30
N ASN A 251 20.85 13.51 -5.22
CA ASN A 251 22.30 13.73 -5.12
C ASN A 251 22.74 14.43 -3.84
N ALA A 252 21.83 15.17 -3.21
CA ALA A 252 22.07 15.89 -1.95
C ALA A 252 22.43 14.96 -0.76
N LEU A 253 22.16 13.66 -0.84
CA LEU A 253 22.55 12.66 0.17
C LEU A 253 23.64 11.71 -0.32
N THR A 254 24.31 12.05 -1.42
CA THR A 254 25.39 11.27 -1.97
C THR A 254 26.63 12.14 -2.18
N ASN A 255 27.75 11.52 -2.52
CA ASN A 255 28.93 12.25 -2.98
C ASN A 255 28.96 12.49 -4.50
N ILE A 256 27.86 12.25 -5.23
CA ILE A 256 27.78 12.52 -6.66
C ILE A 256 27.65 14.05 -6.88
N PRO A 257 28.48 14.65 -7.75
CA PRO A 257 28.37 16.08 -8.06
C PRO A 257 27.03 16.43 -8.72
N ASN A 258 26.47 17.55 -8.26
CA ASN A 258 25.18 18.18 -8.58
C ASN A 258 24.50 17.78 -9.92
N THR A 259 23.54 16.85 -9.88
CA THR A 259 22.34 16.93 -10.74
C THR A 259 21.19 17.50 -9.91
N ALA A 260 20.33 18.32 -10.54
CA ALA A 260 19.26 19.05 -9.85
C ALA A 260 18.48 18.11 -8.91
N ALA A 261 18.30 18.53 -7.67
CA ALA A 261 17.54 17.74 -6.72
C ALA A 261 16.06 17.70 -7.12
N HIS A 262 15.45 16.54 -6.96
CA HIS A 262 14.02 16.36 -7.21
C HIS A 262 13.25 16.50 -5.89
N ILE A 263 12.31 17.45 -5.88
CA ILE A 263 11.48 17.78 -4.72
C ILE A 263 10.09 17.18 -4.95
N LYS A 264 9.57 16.45 -3.95
CA LYS A 264 8.19 15.95 -3.95
C LYS A 264 7.22 17.08 -3.61
N LEU A 265 7.04 18.01 -4.54
CA LEU A 265 6.03 19.07 -4.47
C LEU A 265 5.24 19.05 -5.78
N TYR A 266 3.91 19.11 -5.66
CA TYR A 266 3.01 19.02 -6.80
C TYR A 266 1.97 20.13 -6.71
N ALA A 267 1.72 20.79 -7.83
CA ALA A 267 0.74 21.84 -7.96
C ALA A 267 -0.28 21.44 -9.03
N GLN A 268 -1.56 21.74 -8.78
CA GLN A 268 -2.59 21.61 -9.82
C GLN A 268 -2.32 22.63 -10.93
N CYS A 269 -2.79 22.34 -12.14
CA CYS A 269 -2.62 23.23 -13.30
C CYS A 269 -3.26 24.63 -13.12
N THR A 270 -4.11 24.82 -12.11
CA THR A 270 -4.74 26.10 -11.75
C THR A 270 -3.90 26.94 -10.78
N THR A 271 -2.81 26.39 -10.23
CA THR A 271 -1.95 27.10 -9.28
C THR A 271 -1.14 28.17 -10.02
N PRO A 272 -1.08 29.43 -9.55
CA PRO A 272 -0.23 30.45 -10.15
C PRO A 272 1.22 29.99 -10.23
N VAL A 273 1.85 30.19 -11.39
CA VAL A 273 3.24 29.76 -11.63
C VAL A 273 4.21 30.41 -10.64
N GLU A 274 3.97 31.67 -10.29
CA GLU A 274 4.80 32.43 -9.33
C GLU A 274 4.76 31.79 -7.92
N GLU A 275 3.58 31.39 -7.46
CA GLU A 275 3.39 30.71 -6.17
C GLU A 275 4.09 29.35 -6.17
N ALA A 276 3.87 28.54 -7.21
CA ALA A 276 4.53 27.24 -7.33
C ALA A 276 6.06 27.35 -7.43
N THR A 277 6.57 28.38 -8.12
CA THR A 277 8.01 28.62 -8.25
C THR A 277 8.61 29.03 -6.91
N LEU A 278 7.95 29.94 -6.18
CA LEU A 278 8.40 30.39 -4.87
C LEU A 278 8.50 29.23 -3.87
N ASP A 279 7.53 28.31 -3.89
CA ASP A 279 7.58 27.12 -3.05
C ASP A 279 8.75 26.22 -3.45
N ILE A 280 8.93 25.90 -4.74
CA ILE A 280 10.04 25.07 -5.23
C ILE A 280 11.40 25.68 -4.84
N ASP A 281 11.57 26.99 -5.01
CA ASP A 281 12.83 27.67 -4.70
C ASP A 281 13.10 27.67 -3.19
N SER A 282 12.07 27.90 -2.37
CA SER A 282 12.14 27.81 -0.90
C SER A 282 12.63 26.42 -0.46
N GLN A 283 12.06 25.37 -1.06
CA GLN A 283 12.45 23.97 -0.83
C GLN A 283 13.90 23.71 -1.25
N GLY A 284 14.30 24.18 -2.42
CA GLY A 284 15.66 24.04 -2.94
C GLY A 284 16.70 24.72 -2.04
N TYR A 285 16.38 25.90 -1.49
CA TYR A 285 17.26 26.59 -0.55
C TYR A 285 17.37 25.83 0.78
N ILE A 286 16.25 25.41 1.38
CA ILE A 286 16.24 24.62 2.62
C ILE A 286 17.04 23.31 2.45
N GLN A 287 16.89 22.64 1.31
CA GLN A 287 17.66 21.44 0.99
C GLN A 287 19.16 21.74 0.89
N THR A 288 19.53 22.88 0.31
CA THR A 288 20.93 23.31 0.22
C THR A 288 21.54 23.50 1.61
N LEU A 289 20.81 24.18 2.51
CA LEU A 289 21.21 24.37 3.91
C LEU A 289 21.39 23.03 4.64
N LEU A 290 20.43 22.12 4.50
CA LEU A 290 20.50 20.82 5.17
C LEU A 290 21.65 19.96 4.63
N ALA A 291 21.85 19.94 3.31
CA ALA A 291 22.94 19.21 2.69
C ALA A 291 24.31 19.77 3.10
N ALA A 292 24.44 21.10 3.20
CA ALA A 292 25.64 21.73 3.73
C ALA A 292 25.88 21.30 5.18
N ARG A 293 24.84 21.33 6.01
CA ARG A 293 24.89 20.92 7.43
C ARG A 293 25.33 19.46 7.61
N PHE A 294 24.82 18.53 6.80
CA PHE A 294 25.22 17.12 6.83
C PHE A 294 26.66 16.87 6.38
N LYS A 295 27.24 17.77 5.57
CA LYS A 295 28.63 17.65 5.09
C LYS A 295 29.68 18.18 6.08
N GLU A 296 29.25 18.84 7.16
CA GLU A 296 30.17 19.35 8.20
C GLU A 296 30.88 18.25 9.00
N SER A 297 30.38 17.01 8.94
CA SER A 297 31.00 15.87 9.61
C SER A 297 30.85 14.58 8.80
N ASP A 298 31.70 13.59 9.07
CA ASP A 298 31.53 12.24 8.52
C ASP A 298 30.39 11.44 9.20
N ALA A 299 29.83 11.94 10.32
CA ALA A 299 28.72 11.26 10.99
C ALA A 299 27.47 11.26 10.09
N GLY A 300 26.72 10.15 10.10
CA GLY A 300 25.59 9.96 9.18
C GLY A 300 25.97 9.43 7.79
N TRP A 301 27.25 9.46 7.40
CA TRP A 301 27.70 9.00 6.09
C TRP A 301 28.26 7.57 6.14
N VAL A 302 27.81 6.73 5.21
CA VAL A 302 28.32 5.37 5.01
C VAL A 302 28.96 5.22 3.65
N ASN A 303 29.96 4.35 3.54
CA ASN A 303 30.58 3.97 2.27
C ASN A 303 29.68 2.98 1.53
N VAL A 304 29.54 3.17 0.22
CA VAL A 304 28.82 2.28 -0.69
C VAL A 304 29.86 1.46 -1.46
N LEU A 305 29.80 0.14 -1.30
CA LEU A 305 30.80 -0.80 -1.79
C LEU A 305 30.12 -1.86 -2.68
N PRO A 306 30.00 -1.62 -4.00
CA PRO A 306 29.48 -2.62 -4.92
C PRO A 306 30.34 -3.87 -4.93
N TYR A 307 29.72 -5.04 -4.76
CA TYR A 307 30.38 -6.34 -4.91
C TYR A 307 30.17 -6.88 -6.32
N ASN A 308 28.92 -6.86 -6.79
CA ASN A 308 28.52 -7.20 -8.16
C ASN A 308 27.26 -6.38 -8.54
N ASP A 309 26.62 -6.72 -9.67
CA ASP A 309 25.43 -6.05 -10.19
C ASP A 309 24.14 -6.27 -9.35
N LYS A 310 24.16 -7.20 -8.38
CA LYS A 310 23.01 -7.55 -7.53
C LYS A 310 23.26 -7.37 -6.03
N LEU A 311 24.48 -7.09 -5.61
CA LEU A 311 24.89 -7.03 -4.20
C LEU A 311 25.80 -5.82 -3.93
N ILE A 312 25.36 -4.97 -3.01
CA ILE A 312 26.10 -3.79 -2.53
C ILE A 312 26.27 -3.93 -1.01
N PHE A 313 27.45 -3.60 -0.50
CA PHE A 313 27.71 -3.44 0.93
C PHE A 313 27.67 -1.97 1.33
N LEU A 314 27.14 -1.70 2.53
CA LEU A 314 27.26 -0.42 3.22
C LEU A 314 28.27 -0.57 4.36
N SER A 315 29.12 0.43 4.59
CA SER A 315 30.09 0.38 5.70
C SER A 315 30.23 1.72 6.41
N ASP A 316 30.26 1.69 7.74
CA ASP A 316 30.57 2.86 8.58
C ASP A 316 32.09 3.14 8.72
N GLY A 317 32.95 2.34 8.06
CA GLY A 317 34.40 2.43 8.17
C GLY A 317 35.00 1.94 9.50
N ARG A 318 34.18 1.69 10.52
CA ARG A 318 34.58 1.24 11.88
C ARG A 318 34.44 -0.27 12.08
N GLY A 319 34.24 -0.99 10.98
CA GLY A 319 34.11 -2.44 10.95
C GLY A 319 32.68 -2.95 10.98
N ASN A 320 31.69 -2.07 11.05
CA ASN A 320 30.29 -2.45 10.90
C ASN A 320 29.89 -2.36 9.43
N PHE A 321 28.99 -3.25 9.02
CA PHE A 321 28.46 -3.28 7.67
C PHE A 321 26.99 -3.61 7.63
N ASP A 322 26.34 -3.27 6.53
CA ASP A 322 25.08 -3.87 6.09
C ASP A 322 25.21 -4.24 4.61
N PHE A 323 24.18 -4.85 4.04
CA PHE A 323 24.15 -5.15 2.61
C PHE A 323 22.77 -4.93 2.03
N LEU A 324 22.75 -4.72 0.71
CA LEU A 324 21.57 -4.50 -0.10
C LEU A 324 21.60 -5.48 -1.26
N VAL A 325 20.49 -6.18 -1.45
CA VAL A 325 20.28 -7.04 -2.63
C VAL A 325 19.35 -6.30 -3.59
N GLN A 326 19.66 -6.34 -4.89
CA GLN A 326 18.83 -5.70 -5.91
C GLN A 326 17.39 -6.24 -5.83
N ASN A 327 16.43 -5.31 -5.88
CA ASN A 327 15.01 -5.61 -5.88
C ASN A 327 14.54 -6.40 -4.63
N GLN A 328 15.18 -6.17 -3.47
CA GLN A 328 14.70 -6.67 -2.18
C GLN A 328 13.43 -5.93 -1.71
N ARG A 329 12.76 -6.47 -0.68
CA ARG A 329 11.55 -5.93 -0.07
C ARG A 329 11.74 -5.79 1.44
N ASP A 330 11.10 -4.79 2.04
CA ASP A 330 11.11 -4.64 3.51
C ASP A 330 10.04 -5.48 4.19
N THR A 331 8.96 -5.78 3.47
CA THR A 331 7.81 -6.50 3.99
C THR A 331 7.46 -7.70 3.13
N ILE A 332 6.78 -8.68 3.73
CA ILE A 332 6.18 -9.80 3.02
C ILE A 332 4.93 -9.28 2.32
N PHE A 333 4.74 -9.64 1.05
CA PHE A 333 3.49 -9.36 0.36
C PHE A 333 2.32 -10.10 1.02
N SER A 334 1.25 -9.36 1.35
CA SER A 334 0.02 -9.97 1.84
C SER A 334 -0.81 -10.48 0.66
N HIS A 335 -1.06 -11.79 0.64
CA HIS A 335 -1.97 -12.39 -0.34
C HIS A 335 -3.44 -12.37 0.13
N GLU A 336 -3.71 -11.96 1.37
CA GLU A 336 -5.01 -12.05 2.04
C GLU A 336 -5.87 -10.80 1.75
N VAL A 337 -6.25 -10.58 0.49
CA VAL A 337 -7.15 -9.46 0.14
C VAL A 337 -8.56 -9.67 0.70
N TYR A 338 -8.94 -10.92 0.95
CA TYR A 338 -10.25 -11.32 1.48
C TYR A 338 -10.14 -12.14 2.78
N GLY A 339 -9.02 -12.00 3.51
CA GLY A 339 -8.71 -12.82 4.69
C GLY A 339 -8.68 -14.32 4.35
N ASP A 340 -9.20 -15.15 5.26
CA ASP A 340 -9.25 -16.61 5.08
C ASP A 340 -10.32 -17.08 4.07
N ASN A 341 -11.13 -16.18 3.51
CA ASN A 341 -12.25 -16.55 2.65
C ASN A 341 -11.83 -16.96 1.22
N LEU A 342 -10.73 -16.38 0.73
CA LEU A 342 -10.16 -16.72 -0.57
C LEU A 342 -8.65 -16.80 -0.48
N LYS A 343 -8.10 -17.90 -0.96
CA LYS A 343 -6.65 -17.96 -1.19
C LYS A 343 -6.35 -17.27 -2.51
N ARG A 344 -5.11 -16.83 -2.66
CA ARG A 344 -4.60 -16.18 -3.88
C ARG A 344 -4.99 -16.92 -5.16
N ALA A 345 -4.83 -18.25 -5.16
CA ALA A 345 -5.03 -19.07 -6.34
C ALA A 345 -6.44 -18.96 -6.92
N ASP A 346 -7.39 -18.47 -6.12
CA ASP A 346 -8.82 -18.37 -6.39
C ASP A 346 -9.26 -16.93 -6.71
N ILE A 347 -8.34 -15.94 -6.72
CA ILE A 347 -8.67 -14.54 -7.03
C ILE A 347 -8.78 -14.34 -8.55
N PRO A 348 -9.93 -13.88 -9.10
CA PRO A 348 -10.16 -13.71 -10.54
C PRO A 348 -9.25 -12.74 -11.29
N SER A 349 -9.31 -12.80 -12.63
CA SER A 349 -8.65 -11.87 -13.54
C SER A 349 -8.97 -10.40 -13.30
N PHE A 350 -10.24 -10.10 -13.04
CA PHE A 350 -10.70 -8.73 -13.04
C PHE A 350 -10.39 -7.97 -11.74
N VAL A 351 -9.85 -8.63 -10.71
CA VAL A 351 -9.48 -7.99 -9.43
C VAL A 351 -8.17 -7.22 -9.60
N GLU A 352 -8.29 -6.07 -10.26
CA GLU A 352 -7.17 -5.31 -10.80
C GLU A 352 -6.21 -4.78 -9.73
N ASN A 353 -6.72 -4.27 -8.60
CA ASN A 353 -5.87 -3.73 -7.53
C ASN A 353 -4.91 -4.80 -6.99
N TYR A 354 -5.43 -6.01 -6.73
CA TYR A 354 -4.60 -7.13 -6.27
C TYR A 354 -3.54 -7.53 -7.30
N ARG A 355 -3.93 -7.58 -8.58
CA ARG A 355 -3.01 -7.95 -9.66
C ARG A 355 -1.92 -6.92 -9.85
N PHE A 356 -2.29 -5.65 -9.81
CA PHE A 356 -1.34 -4.56 -9.86
C PHE A 356 -0.36 -4.63 -8.69
N GLU A 357 -0.83 -4.77 -7.45
CA GLU A 357 0.04 -4.90 -6.28
C GLU A 357 0.96 -6.13 -6.37
N ARG A 358 0.42 -7.26 -6.83
CA ARG A 358 1.18 -8.50 -7.01
C ARG A 358 2.27 -8.34 -8.07
N TRP A 359 1.92 -7.83 -9.25
CA TRP A 359 2.89 -7.51 -10.29
C TRP A 359 3.94 -6.53 -9.76
N HIS A 360 3.48 -5.46 -9.11
CA HIS A 360 4.33 -4.44 -8.54
C HIS A 360 5.22 -4.96 -7.41
N TYR A 361 4.90 -6.08 -6.75
CA TYR A 361 5.76 -6.71 -5.75
C TYR A 361 6.71 -7.77 -6.33
N PHE A 362 6.24 -8.64 -7.21
CA PHE A 362 7.00 -9.81 -7.65
C PHE A 362 7.74 -9.62 -8.97
N GLU A 363 7.21 -8.79 -9.85
CA GLU A 363 7.65 -8.70 -11.25
C GLU A 363 8.34 -7.37 -11.54
N TYR A 364 7.80 -6.26 -11.03
CA TYR A 364 8.40 -4.94 -11.24
C TYR A 364 9.80 -4.86 -10.61
N GLU A 365 10.76 -4.44 -11.41
CA GLU A 365 12.14 -4.15 -11.02
C GLU A 365 12.43 -2.70 -11.41
N GLY A 366 12.62 -1.83 -10.42
CA GLY A 366 12.82 -0.40 -10.65
C GLY A 366 12.75 0.39 -9.35
N ASN A 367 12.73 1.72 -9.49
CA ASN A 367 12.67 2.66 -8.39
C ASN A 367 11.22 3.08 -8.13
N ARG A 368 10.54 2.37 -7.22
CA ARG A 368 9.10 2.56 -6.98
C ARG A 368 8.78 3.94 -6.46
N GLU A 369 9.70 4.52 -5.69
CA GLU A 369 9.48 5.85 -5.12
C GLU A 369 9.66 6.96 -6.15
N TRP A 370 10.61 6.79 -7.07
CA TRP A 370 10.76 7.65 -8.24
C TRP A 370 9.57 7.55 -9.18
N ASP A 371 9.10 6.34 -9.47
CA ASP A 371 7.92 6.17 -10.32
C ASP A 371 6.63 6.67 -9.64
N SER A 372 6.53 6.58 -8.31
CA SER A 372 5.45 7.24 -7.55
C SER A 372 5.50 8.76 -7.73
N HIS A 373 6.69 9.37 -7.62
CA HIS A 373 6.87 10.81 -7.88
C HIS A 373 6.52 11.20 -9.32
N CYS A 374 6.97 10.42 -10.30
CA CYS A 374 6.64 10.66 -11.71
C CYS A 374 5.14 10.47 -12.00
N SER A 375 4.47 9.55 -11.31
CA SER A 375 3.03 9.35 -11.47
C SER A 375 2.20 10.53 -10.95
N GLU A 376 2.62 11.15 -9.84
CA GLU A 376 2.02 12.39 -9.32
C GLU A 376 2.18 13.53 -10.32
N MET A 377 3.42 13.73 -10.81
CA MET A 377 3.69 14.72 -11.84
C MET A 377 2.81 14.48 -13.07
N TYR A 378 2.77 13.24 -13.57
CA TYR A 378 1.98 12.86 -14.73
C TYR A 378 0.48 13.16 -14.52
N TYR A 379 -0.08 12.85 -13.36
CA TYR A 379 -1.49 13.13 -13.05
C TYR A 379 -1.81 14.63 -13.17
N TYR A 380 -1.04 15.49 -12.49
CA TYR A 380 -1.30 16.93 -12.52
C TYR A 380 -0.99 17.58 -13.88
N HIS A 381 0.05 17.11 -14.58
CA HIS A 381 0.37 17.60 -15.93
C HIS A 381 -0.73 17.27 -16.95
N ASN A 382 -1.49 16.20 -16.75
CA ASN A 382 -2.60 15.81 -17.61
C ASN A 382 -3.96 16.37 -17.16
N GLY A 383 -3.96 17.44 -16.35
CA GLY A 383 -5.18 18.14 -15.94
C GLY A 383 -5.89 17.53 -14.72
N GLY A 384 -5.23 16.62 -13.99
CA GLY A 384 -5.71 16.11 -12.71
C GLY A 384 -5.89 17.22 -11.68
N LEU A 385 -6.98 17.14 -10.91
CA LEU A 385 -7.31 18.09 -9.83
C LEU A 385 -7.32 17.38 -8.48
N MET A 386 -7.03 18.10 -7.39
CA MET A 386 -7.03 17.52 -6.03
C MET A 386 -8.42 16.99 -5.64
N GLN A 387 -9.48 17.70 -6.04
CA GLN A 387 -10.87 17.30 -5.76
C GLN A 387 -11.27 15.96 -6.39
N ASN A 388 -10.58 15.53 -7.45
CA ASN A 388 -10.83 14.30 -8.19
C ASN A 388 -9.68 13.29 -8.03
N TYR A 389 -8.77 13.50 -7.08
CA TYR A 389 -7.57 12.68 -6.93
C TYR A 389 -7.94 11.22 -6.63
N PRO A 390 -7.63 10.27 -7.53
CA PRO A 390 -8.15 8.90 -7.45
C PRO A 390 -7.33 8.01 -6.49
N GLY A 391 -6.33 8.56 -5.83
CA GLY A 391 -5.40 7.85 -4.97
C GLY A 391 -4.08 7.50 -5.65
N THR A 392 -3.00 7.46 -4.86
CA THR A 392 -1.62 7.21 -5.30
C THR A 392 -1.47 5.91 -6.09
N GLN A 393 -2.14 4.85 -5.66
CA GLN A 393 -2.08 3.56 -6.34
C GLN A 393 -2.71 3.60 -7.73
N THR A 394 -3.82 4.33 -7.89
CA THR A 394 -4.54 4.45 -9.16
C THR A 394 -3.69 5.19 -10.18
N ILE A 395 -3.16 6.36 -9.82
CA ILE A 395 -2.30 7.16 -10.72
C ILE A 395 -1.00 6.43 -11.05
N LEU A 396 -0.43 5.66 -10.11
CA LEU A 396 0.78 4.88 -10.34
C LEU A 396 0.53 3.75 -11.34
N ARG A 397 -0.62 3.06 -11.22
CA ARG A 397 -1.05 2.05 -12.19
C ARG A 397 -1.24 2.66 -13.58
N GLU A 398 -1.96 3.77 -13.68
CA GLU A 398 -2.19 4.49 -14.96
C GLU A 398 -0.87 4.94 -15.58
N TYR A 399 0.06 5.46 -14.78
CA TYR A 399 1.40 5.85 -15.23
C TYR A 399 2.19 4.65 -15.79
N TYR A 400 2.13 3.49 -15.14
CA TYR A 400 2.79 2.28 -15.65
C TYR A 400 2.12 1.70 -16.91
N GLN A 401 0.81 1.85 -17.05
CA GLN A 401 0.09 1.52 -18.28
C GLN A 401 0.50 2.46 -19.41
N TYR A 402 0.58 3.76 -19.14
CA TYR A 402 1.09 4.76 -20.09
C TYR A 402 2.52 4.44 -20.55
N LYS A 403 3.40 4.00 -19.63
CA LYS A 403 4.76 3.55 -19.98
C LYS A 403 4.81 2.21 -20.74
N GLY A 404 3.69 1.49 -20.87
CA GLY A 404 3.65 0.17 -21.49
C GLY A 404 4.44 -0.90 -20.72
N ILE A 405 4.65 -0.72 -19.41
CA ILE A 405 5.34 -1.72 -18.58
C ILE A 405 4.38 -2.56 -17.74
N TYR A 406 3.18 -2.03 -17.48
CA TYR A 406 2.10 -2.78 -16.86
C TYR A 406 0.94 -2.91 -17.84
N HIS A 407 0.46 -4.13 -18.03
CA HIS A 407 -0.65 -4.44 -18.92
C HIS A 407 -1.77 -5.07 -18.08
N PRO A 408 -2.89 -4.37 -17.85
CA PRO A 408 -4.04 -4.95 -17.17
C PRO A 408 -4.55 -6.14 -18.00
N GLU A 409 -5.11 -7.16 -17.34
CA GLU A 409 -5.75 -8.22 -18.11
C GLU A 409 -6.98 -7.63 -18.81
N HIS A 410 -7.03 -7.81 -20.14
CA HIS A 410 -8.13 -7.35 -20.96
C HIS A 410 -9.43 -8.00 -20.47
N ARG A 411 -10.50 -7.21 -20.38
CA ARG A 411 -11.86 -7.71 -20.08
C ARG A 411 -12.57 -8.24 -21.31
N SER A 412 -11.85 -8.30 -22.42
CA SER A 412 -12.39 -8.56 -23.74
C SER A 412 -11.82 -9.84 -24.34
N SER A 413 -12.64 -10.52 -25.15
CA SER A 413 -12.27 -11.75 -25.83
C SER A 413 -12.92 -11.82 -27.21
N ASN A 414 -12.32 -12.58 -28.12
CA ASN A 414 -12.94 -12.96 -29.40
C ASN A 414 -13.69 -14.30 -29.28
N VAL A 415 -13.50 -15.03 -28.18
CA VAL A 415 -14.11 -16.34 -27.96
C VAL A 415 -15.56 -16.14 -27.53
N ARG A 416 -16.49 -16.80 -28.23
CA ARG A 416 -17.91 -16.87 -27.84
C ARG A 416 -18.16 -18.18 -27.12
N LEU A 417 -18.38 -18.11 -25.82
CA LEU A 417 -18.71 -19.26 -24.98
C LEU A 417 -20.17 -19.70 -25.19
N ASP A 418 -20.40 -21.00 -25.20
CA ASP A 418 -21.74 -21.58 -25.21
C ASP A 418 -22.51 -21.20 -23.92
N GLY A 419 -23.81 -20.96 -24.04
CA GLY A 419 -24.65 -20.54 -22.91
C GLY A 419 -24.56 -19.06 -22.53
N PHE A 420 -23.85 -18.25 -23.32
CA PHE A 420 -23.82 -16.79 -23.19
C PHE A 420 -24.60 -16.12 -24.33
N ASN A 421 -25.40 -15.12 -23.99
CA ASN A 421 -26.17 -14.28 -24.91
C ASN A 421 -25.41 -12.99 -25.22
N GLN A 422 -25.41 -12.57 -26.48
CA GLN A 422 -24.84 -11.29 -26.90
C GLN A 422 -25.82 -10.16 -26.60
N VAL A 423 -25.37 -9.13 -25.88
CA VAL A 423 -26.17 -7.95 -25.52
C VAL A 423 -25.35 -6.68 -25.70
N SER A 424 -26.01 -5.58 -26.05
CA SER A 424 -25.37 -4.26 -26.20
C SER A 424 -25.76 -3.35 -25.04
N ILE A 425 -24.76 -2.82 -24.32
CA ILE A 425 -24.94 -1.86 -23.21
C ILE A 425 -23.94 -0.72 -23.39
N ASP A 426 -24.40 0.53 -23.42
CA ASP A 426 -23.54 1.73 -23.48
C ASP A 426 -22.42 1.63 -24.54
N GLU A 427 -22.80 1.24 -25.76
CA GLU A 427 -21.90 1.02 -26.92
C GLU A 427 -20.87 -0.11 -26.74
N LYS A 428 -21.01 -0.95 -25.71
CA LYS A 428 -20.22 -2.15 -25.49
C LYS A 428 -21.02 -3.39 -25.87
N GLU A 429 -20.38 -4.28 -26.61
CA GLU A 429 -20.90 -5.61 -26.89
C GLU A 429 -20.43 -6.56 -25.79
N LEU A 430 -21.37 -7.10 -25.01
CA LEU A 430 -21.12 -8.06 -23.95
C LEU A 430 -21.67 -9.43 -24.34
N MET A 431 -20.99 -10.47 -23.86
CA MET A 431 -21.55 -11.81 -23.76
C MET A 431 -21.95 -12.02 -22.30
N VAL A 432 -23.20 -12.38 -22.03
CA VAL A 432 -23.76 -12.53 -20.68
C VAL A 432 -24.40 -13.91 -20.51
N SER A 433 -24.04 -14.64 -19.46
CA SER A 433 -24.61 -15.95 -19.18
C SER A 433 -26.04 -15.85 -18.64
N GLU A 434 -26.78 -16.96 -18.74
CA GLU A 434 -27.89 -17.18 -17.82
C GLU A 434 -27.41 -17.32 -16.37
N LEU A 435 -28.33 -17.39 -15.41
CA LEU A 435 -27.98 -17.67 -14.01
C LEU A 435 -27.23 -19.00 -13.92
N ILE A 436 -26.11 -18.99 -13.19
CA ILE A 436 -25.35 -20.21 -12.93
C ILE A 436 -26.22 -21.18 -12.13
N THR A 437 -26.33 -22.42 -12.62
CA THR A 437 -27.27 -23.41 -12.07
C THR A 437 -26.69 -24.16 -10.88
N ILE A 438 -27.55 -24.82 -10.10
CA ILE A 438 -27.12 -25.73 -9.04
C ILE A 438 -26.21 -26.84 -9.62
N GLY A 439 -26.54 -27.35 -10.81
CA GLY A 439 -25.70 -28.32 -11.54
C GLY A 439 -24.28 -27.80 -11.82
N ASP A 440 -24.17 -26.58 -12.34
CA ASP A 440 -22.88 -25.95 -12.62
C ASP A 440 -22.05 -25.75 -11.35
N LEU A 441 -22.69 -25.34 -10.26
CA LEU A 441 -22.03 -25.16 -8.97
C LEU A 441 -21.49 -26.49 -8.43
N ILE A 442 -22.29 -27.57 -8.47
CA ILE A 442 -21.83 -28.89 -8.02
C ILE A 442 -20.64 -29.35 -8.86
N TYR A 443 -20.73 -29.22 -10.20
CA TYR A 443 -19.63 -29.58 -11.09
C TYR A 443 -18.34 -28.80 -10.76
N PHE A 444 -18.43 -27.48 -10.53
CA PHE A 444 -17.31 -26.67 -10.08
C PHE A 444 -16.69 -27.19 -8.78
N LEU A 445 -17.51 -27.48 -7.76
CA LEU A 445 -17.01 -27.94 -6.46
C LEU A 445 -16.33 -29.31 -6.57
N GLU A 446 -16.83 -30.20 -7.43
CA GLU A 446 -16.21 -31.50 -7.71
C GLU A 446 -14.86 -31.34 -8.44
N GLN A 447 -14.79 -30.47 -9.44
CA GLN A 447 -13.56 -30.24 -10.21
C GLN A 447 -12.52 -29.39 -9.46
N ASN A 448 -12.95 -28.66 -8.42
CA ASN A 448 -12.09 -27.80 -7.61
C ASN A 448 -12.11 -28.21 -6.13
N ALA A 449 -11.86 -29.50 -5.88
CA ALA A 449 -11.92 -30.11 -4.55
C ALA A 449 -11.05 -29.38 -3.50
N ASP A 450 -9.87 -28.89 -3.87
CA ASP A 450 -9.00 -28.13 -2.95
C ASP A 450 -9.64 -26.80 -2.50
N TYR A 451 -10.40 -26.12 -3.37
CA TYR A 451 -11.21 -24.98 -2.93
C TYR A 451 -12.31 -25.44 -1.98
N TYR A 452 -13.07 -26.46 -2.36
CA TYR A 452 -14.21 -26.95 -1.59
C TYR A 452 -13.84 -27.37 -0.16
N GLU A 453 -12.70 -28.07 0.01
CA GLU A 453 -12.20 -28.51 1.31
C GLU A 453 -11.81 -27.37 2.26
N ASN A 454 -11.42 -26.21 1.72
CA ASN A 454 -10.93 -25.07 2.49
C ASN A 454 -11.93 -23.91 2.56
N ARG A 455 -13.10 -24.06 1.93
CA ARG A 455 -14.12 -23.04 1.79
C ARG A 455 -14.62 -22.51 3.13
N GLN A 456 -14.84 -21.20 3.20
CA GLN A 456 -15.44 -20.49 4.35
C GLN A 456 -16.82 -19.90 4.01
N GLY A 457 -17.59 -19.53 5.03
CA GLY A 457 -18.92 -18.90 4.89
C GLY A 457 -20.08 -19.89 4.98
N ASP A 458 -21.31 -19.38 4.75
CA ASP A 458 -22.56 -20.15 4.89
C ASP A 458 -22.51 -21.50 4.15
N SER A 459 -23.11 -22.55 4.72
CA SER A 459 -23.23 -23.87 4.08
C SER A 459 -24.03 -23.79 2.77
N LEU A 460 -23.48 -24.34 1.68
CA LEU A 460 -24.11 -24.33 0.35
C LEU A 460 -25.21 -25.38 0.19
N ALA A 461 -25.04 -26.57 0.79
CA ALA A 461 -25.95 -27.68 0.58
C ALA A 461 -27.42 -27.36 0.95
N PRO A 462 -27.73 -26.69 2.08
CA PRO A 462 -29.12 -26.41 2.45
C PRO A 462 -29.83 -25.44 1.49
N VAL A 463 -29.11 -24.47 0.92
CA VAL A 463 -29.66 -23.45 0.00
C VAL A 463 -29.66 -23.90 -1.46
N ASN A 464 -29.02 -25.03 -1.79
CA ASN A 464 -28.96 -25.64 -3.11
C ASN A 464 -29.54 -27.07 -3.09
N SER A 465 -30.57 -27.28 -2.28
CA SER A 465 -31.19 -28.60 -2.05
C SER A 465 -32.47 -28.85 -2.84
N ASP A 466 -32.72 -28.03 -3.86
CA ASP A 466 -33.82 -28.20 -4.80
C ASP A 466 -33.54 -29.44 -5.68
N GLN A 467 -34.60 -30.20 -6.02
CA GLN A 467 -34.45 -31.40 -6.86
C GLN A 467 -34.14 -31.06 -8.32
N ASP A 468 -34.59 -29.88 -8.77
CA ASP A 468 -34.32 -29.38 -10.10
C ASP A 468 -32.98 -28.67 -10.13
N MET A 469 -32.00 -29.33 -10.74
CA MET A 469 -30.61 -28.87 -10.83
C MET A 469 -30.42 -27.73 -11.82
N ALA A 470 -31.40 -27.47 -12.69
CA ALA A 470 -31.38 -26.33 -13.62
C ALA A 470 -31.78 -25.01 -12.93
N LEU A 471 -32.27 -25.06 -11.69
CA LEU A 471 -32.56 -23.86 -10.92
C LEU A 471 -31.26 -23.11 -10.57
N PRO A 472 -31.33 -21.78 -10.37
CA PRO A 472 -30.15 -20.99 -10.02
C PRO A 472 -29.51 -21.41 -8.71
N ALA A 473 -28.19 -21.50 -8.70
CA ALA A 473 -27.41 -21.71 -7.51
C ALA A 473 -27.46 -20.49 -6.59
N SER A 474 -27.45 -20.73 -5.28
CA SER A 474 -27.26 -19.73 -4.24
C SER A 474 -25.91 -19.91 -3.57
N CYS A 475 -25.09 -18.87 -3.55
CA CYS A 475 -23.73 -18.96 -3.02
C CYS A 475 -23.26 -17.64 -2.39
N THR A 476 -22.12 -17.69 -1.68
CA THR A 476 -21.48 -16.49 -1.11
C THR A 476 -20.71 -15.75 -2.20
N PHE A 477 -20.34 -14.49 -1.96
CA PHE A 477 -19.54 -13.73 -2.93
C PHE A 477 -18.18 -14.39 -3.19
N PHE A 478 -17.60 -15.01 -2.17
CA PHE A 478 -16.31 -15.70 -2.31
C PHE A 478 -16.40 -16.96 -3.17
N ASP A 479 -17.53 -17.69 -3.11
CA ASP A 479 -17.81 -18.79 -4.03
C ASP A 479 -17.85 -18.31 -5.48
N VAL A 480 -18.51 -17.17 -5.71
CA VAL A 480 -18.60 -16.57 -7.04
C VAL A 480 -17.21 -16.22 -7.58
N LEU A 481 -16.36 -15.59 -6.77
CA LEU A 481 -15.00 -15.26 -7.18
C LEU A 481 -14.17 -16.52 -7.49
N ALA A 482 -14.25 -17.55 -6.64
CA ALA A 482 -13.54 -18.80 -6.89
C ALA A 482 -14.05 -19.53 -8.15
N TYR A 483 -15.37 -19.49 -8.39
CA TYR A 483 -16.00 -20.04 -9.59
C TYR A 483 -15.51 -19.32 -10.85
N ILE A 484 -15.49 -17.98 -10.82
CA ILE A 484 -14.99 -17.17 -11.94
C ILE A 484 -13.55 -17.57 -12.25
N ASN A 485 -12.64 -17.50 -11.26
CA ASN A 485 -11.24 -17.85 -11.46
C ASN A 485 -11.04 -19.26 -12.05
N TRP A 486 -11.81 -20.25 -11.56
CA TRP A 486 -11.76 -21.61 -12.08
C TRP A 486 -12.21 -21.66 -13.55
N LEU A 487 -13.34 -21.04 -13.89
CA LEU A 487 -13.89 -21.07 -15.25
C LEU A 487 -13.00 -20.30 -16.24
N GLU A 488 -12.36 -19.21 -15.81
CA GLU A 488 -11.36 -18.49 -16.60
C GLU A 488 -10.18 -19.40 -16.96
N LYS A 489 -9.69 -20.22 -16.01
CA LYS A 489 -8.61 -21.18 -16.28
C LYS A 489 -9.02 -22.28 -17.26
N GLN A 490 -10.30 -22.67 -17.27
CA GLN A 490 -10.81 -23.67 -18.21
C GLN A 490 -11.00 -23.11 -19.62
N THR A 491 -11.48 -21.88 -19.72
CA THR A 491 -11.95 -21.27 -20.98
C THR A 491 -10.94 -20.32 -21.60
N ASN A 492 -10.01 -19.79 -20.81
CA ASN A 492 -9.11 -18.70 -21.18
C ASN A 492 -9.86 -17.42 -21.62
N VAL A 493 -11.05 -17.17 -21.04
CA VAL A 493 -11.87 -15.97 -21.25
C VAL A 493 -11.89 -15.13 -19.96
N PRO A 494 -11.75 -13.80 -20.02
CA PRO A 494 -11.71 -12.92 -18.85
C PRO A 494 -13.13 -12.62 -18.33
N LEU A 495 -13.62 -13.50 -17.48
CA LEU A 495 -14.97 -13.48 -16.95
C LEU A 495 -15.09 -12.56 -15.73
N ARG A 496 -16.23 -11.89 -15.60
CA ARG A 496 -16.55 -11.04 -14.45
C ARG A 496 -18.05 -11.02 -14.18
N LEU A 497 -18.46 -10.37 -13.09
CA LEU A 497 -19.86 -10.03 -12.87
C LEU A 497 -20.25 -8.76 -13.64
N LEU A 498 -21.56 -8.58 -13.82
CA LEU A 498 -22.13 -7.31 -14.26
C LEU A 498 -21.92 -6.25 -13.18
N THR A 499 -21.64 -5.01 -13.60
CA THR A 499 -21.72 -3.83 -12.74
C THR A 499 -23.19 -3.51 -12.40
N CYS A 500 -23.41 -2.71 -11.36
CA CYS A 500 -24.75 -2.26 -10.99
C CYS A 500 -25.45 -1.50 -12.14
N SER A 501 -24.71 -0.67 -12.89
CA SER A 501 -25.26 0.02 -14.05
C SER A 501 -25.62 -0.96 -15.18
N GLU A 502 -24.72 -1.88 -15.54
CA GLU A 502 -24.97 -2.89 -16.59
C GLU A 502 -26.18 -3.78 -16.23
N TYR A 503 -26.28 -4.22 -14.97
CA TYR A 503 -27.42 -5.03 -14.52
C TYR A 503 -28.74 -4.27 -14.65
N LYS A 504 -28.79 -3.01 -14.19
CA LYS A 504 -30.01 -2.19 -14.28
C LYS A 504 -30.42 -1.95 -15.73
N SER A 505 -29.46 -1.69 -16.62
CA SER A 505 -29.73 -1.55 -18.05
C SER A 505 -30.30 -2.82 -18.67
N LEU A 506 -29.77 -4.00 -18.31
CA LEU A 506 -30.28 -5.28 -18.83
C LEU A 506 -31.63 -5.70 -18.24
N ARG A 507 -31.87 -5.42 -16.96
CA ARG A 507 -33.13 -5.80 -16.30
C ARG A 507 -34.32 -4.95 -16.76
N GLY A 508 -34.07 -3.78 -17.34
CA GLY A 508 -35.09 -2.87 -17.88
C GLY A 508 -35.95 -2.22 -16.79
N GLU A 509 -37.06 -1.62 -17.21
CA GLU A 509 -37.98 -0.87 -16.32
C GLU A 509 -39.16 -1.71 -15.78
N ASN A 510 -39.32 -2.95 -16.28
CA ASN A 510 -40.40 -3.87 -15.89
C ASN A 510 -40.08 -4.61 -14.58
N TRP A 511 -39.85 -3.86 -13.51
CA TRP A 511 -39.56 -4.41 -12.18
C TRP A 511 -40.74 -4.19 -11.23
N SER A 512 -40.96 -5.18 -10.36
CA SER A 512 -42.03 -5.22 -9.37
C SER A 512 -41.78 -4.25 -8.22
N LYS A 513 -42.85 -3.66 -7.66
CA LYS A 513 -42.73 -2.83 -6.45
C LYS A 513 -42.11 -3.62 -5.29
N PRO A 514 -41.27 -3.01 -4.44
CA PRO A 514 -40.71 -3.68 -3.28
C PRO A 514 -41.83 -4.19 -2.36
N LYS A 515 -41.86 -5.50 -2.10
CA LYS A 515 -42.77 -6.10 -1.11
C LYS A 515 -42.07 -6.14 0.25
N ARG A 516 -42.44 -5.21 1.14
CA ARG A 516 -41.97 -5.18 2.55
C ARG A 516 -42.91 -6.02 3.41
N GLY A 517 -42.40 -7.04 4.11
CA GLY A 517 -43.22 -7.89 5.00
C GLY A 517 -42.58 -9.25 5.31
N GLN A 518 -43.28 -10.09 6.10
CA GLN A 518 -42.88 -11.47 6.43
C GLN A 518 -43.17 -12.48 5.30
N ASP A 519 -43.84 -12.05 4.23
CA ASP A 519 -44.22 -12.88 3.09
C ASP A 519 -43.01 -13.12 2.17
N SER A 520 -42.12 -14.04 2.59
CA SER A 520 -41.12 -14.63 1.68
C SER A 520 -41.81 -15.57 0.70
N ASP A 521 -41.44 -15.48 -0.57
CA ASP A 521 -41.81 -16.49 -1.58
C ASP A 521 -40.90 -17.72 -1.55
N MET A 522 -39.82 -17.69 -0.75
CA MET A 522 -38.96 -18.84 -0.49
C MET A 522 -39.50 -19.67 0.68
N ALA A 523 -39.31 -20.99 0.62
CA ALA A 523 -39.78 -21.90 1.65
C ALA A 523 -38.61 -22.45 2.49
N PHE A 524 -38.67 -22.24 3.81
CA PHE A 524 -37.85 -23.00 4.74
C PHE A 524 -38.45 -24.38 4.98
N ILE A 525 -37.60 -25.41 4.95
CA ILE A 525 -38.01 -26.79 5.15
C ILE A 525 -37.01 -27.45 6.11
N SER A 526 -37.50 -28.06 7.18
CA SER A 526 -36.65 -28.82 8.11
C SER A 526 -36.06 -30.05 7.44
N THR A 527 -35.03 -30.65 8.06
CA THR A 527 -34.48 -31.95 7.66
C THR A 527 -35.50 -33.08 7.75
N SER A 528 -36.55 -32.93 8.57
CA SER A 528 -37.69 -33.85 8.67
C SER A 528 -38.79 -33.59 7.63
N GLY A 529 -38.64 -32.57 6.78
CA GLY A 529 -39.60 -32.21 5.72
C GLY A 529 -40.72 -31.25 6.15
N VAL A 530 -40.68 -30.72 7.37
CA VAL A 530 -41.67 -29.74 7.85
C VAL A 530 -41.42 -28.40 7.16
N LYS A 531 -42.41 -27.89 6.45
CA LYS A 531 -42.37 -26.58 5.80
C LYS A 531 -42.79 -25.50 6.81
N TYR A 532 -42.05 -24.38 6.82
CA TYR A 532 -42.43 -23.19 7.57
C TYR A 532 -43.22 -22.23 6.68
N ASP A 533 -44.30 -21.64 7.23
CA ASP A 533 -45.17 -20.70 6.51
C ASP A 533 -44.52 -19.32 6.29
N SER A 534 -43.49 -19.00 7.07
CA SER A 534 -42.72 -17.75 6.98
C SER A 534 -41.27 -17.99 7.45
N HIS A 535 -40.52 -16.93 7.75
CA HIS A 535 -39.20 -17.07 8.35
C HIS A 535 -39.30 -17.91 9.64
N PRO A 536 -38.43 -18.91 9.86
CA PRO A 536 -38.48 -19.75 11.03
C PRO A 536 -38.34 -18.92 12.32
N PRO A 537 -38.95 -19.35 13.44
CA PRO A 537 -38.77 -18.71 14.73
C PRO A 537 -37.31 -18.81 15.18
N TYR A 538 -36.93 -18.01 16.18
CA TYR A 538 -35.60 -18.09 16.78
C TYR A 538 -35.30 -19.53 17.25
N MET A 539 -34.17 -20.07 16.82
CA MET A 539 -33.69 -21.42 17.12
C MET A 539 -32.16 -21.43 17.24
N ALA A 540 -31.59 -22.54 17.72
CA ALA A 540 -30.14 -22.65 17.79
C ALA A 540 -29.50 -22.55 16.40
N GLN A 541 -28.29 -22.01 16.33
CA GLN A 541 -27.58 -21.79 15.05
C GLN A 541 -27.48 -23.07 14.22
N ASN A 542 -27.08 -24.19 14.84
CA ASN A 542 -27.00 -25.48 14.16
C ASN A 542 -28.36 -25.94 13.59
N ASP A 543 -29.46 -25.67 14.28
CA ASP A 543 -30.79 -26.05 13.78
C ASP A 543 -31.16 -25.20 12.56
N PHE A 544 -30.90 -23.89 12.64
CA PHE A 544 -31.13 -22.97 11.53
C PHE A 544 -30.26 -23.30 10.32
N ASP A 545 -28.98 -23.61 10.53
CA ASP A 545 -28.02 -23.93 9.47
C ASP A 545 -28.44 -25.18 8.69
N ASN A 546 -29.08 -26.14 9.36
CA ASN A 546 -29.59 -27.37 8.73
C ASN A 546 -30.93 -27.20 7.99
N LEU A 547 -31.63 -26.06 8.14
CA LEU A 547 -32.86 -25.82 7.37
C LEU A 547 -32.58 -25.67 5.88
N HIS A 548 -33.37 -26.31 5.04
CA HIS A 548 -33.33 -26.12 3.59
C HIS A 548 -34.10 -24.85 3.23
N LEU A 549 -33.54 -24.03 2.35
CA LEU A 549 -34.25 -22.90 1.74
C LEU A 549 -34.48 -23.22 0.26
N ARG A 550 -35.73 -23.29 -0.17
CA ARG A 550 -36.13 -23.71 -1.53
C ARG A 550 -36.92 -22.66 -2.26
N PHE A 551 -36.83 -22.70 -3.60
CA PHE A 551 -37.60 -21.81 -4.46
C PHE A 551 -39.11 -22.11 -4.40
N PRO A 552 -39.97 -21.13 -4.70
CA PRO A 552 -41.39 -21.37 -4.91
C PRO A 552 -41.62 -22.29 -6.11
N LYS A 553 -42.75 -23.00 -6.09
CA LYS A 553 -43.23 -23.80 -7.22
C LYS A 553 -44.63 -23.32 -7.63
N PRO A 554 -44.82 -22.78 -8.85
CA PRO A 554 -43.81 -22.49 -9.88
C PRO A 554 -42.91 -21.29 -9.52
N LEU A 555 -41.69 -21.26 -10.07
CA LEU A 555 -40.79 -20.10 -10.01
C LEU A 555 -41.16 -19.13 -11.15
N HIS A 556 -41.37 -17.85 -10.82
CA HIS A 556 -41.72 -16.83 -11.80
C HIS A 556 -40.46 -16.13 -12.32
N CYS A 557 -40.33 -16.07 -13.65
CA CYS A 557 -39.25 -15.40 -14.34
C CYS A 557 -39.81 -14.40 -15.36
N VAL A 558 -39.05 -13.34 -15.63
CA VAL A 558 -39.33 -12.33 -16.65
C VAL A 558 -38.18 -12.34 -17.64
N GLU A 559 -38.50 -12.35 -18.93
CA GLU A 559 -37.50 -12.26 -20.00
C GLU A 559 -37.30 -10.80 -20.39
N GLU A 560 -36.07 -10.31 -20.31
CA GLU A 560 -35.68 -8.96 -20.70
C GLU A 560 -34.33 -9.00 -21.42
N ASN A 561 -34.20 -8.30 -22.54
CA ASN A 561 -32.98 -8.24 -23.34
C ASN A 561 -32.38 -9.63 -23.68
N GLY A 562 -33.23 -10.64 -23.88
CA GLY A 562 -32.82 -12.01 -24.20
C GLY A 562 -32.24 -12.79 -23.02
N LEU A 563 -32.48 -12.34 -21.78
CA LEU A 563 -32.06 -12.99 -20.53
C LEU A 563 -33.26 -13.24 -19.61
N GLN A 564 -33.26 -14.37 -18.89
CA GLN A 564 -34.35 -14.69 -17.94
C GLN A 564 -34.03 -14.27 -16.51
N PHE A 565 -34.72 -13.25 -15.97
CA PHE A 565 -34.56 -12.80 -14.59
C PHE A 565 -35.61 -13.40 -13.65
N ILE A 566 -35.22 -13.76 -12.42
CA ILE A 566 -36.19 -14.19 -11.41
C ILE A 566 -36.94 -12.96 -10.88
N ASP A 567 -38.26 -12.94 -11.00
CA ASP A 567 -39.08 -11.86 -10.45
C ASP A 567 -39.50 -12.19 -9.01
N SER A 568 -38.49 -12.18 -8.13
CA SER A 568 -38.65 -12.33 -6.68
C SER A 568 -37.90 -11.23 -5.94
N ASN A 569 -38.53 -10.68 -4.89
CA ASN A 569 -37.83 -9.80 -3.96
C ASN A 569 -36.88 -10.59 -3.05
N PHE A 570 -37.02 -11.90 -2.89
CA PHE A 570 -36.17 -12.75 -2.04
C PHE A 570 -35.09 -13.49 -2.83
N PHE A 571 -34.96 -13.19 -4.12
CA PHE A 571 -33.81 -13.54 -4.93
C PHE A 571 -32.96 -12.31 -5.23
N CYS A 572 -31.67 -12.44 -4.97
CA CYS A 572 -30.66 -11.44 -5.31
C CYS A 572 -29.66 -11.99 -6.31
N GLU A 573 -28.96 -11.08 -6.99
CA GLU A 573 -27.77 -11.40 -7.77
C GLU A 573 -26.55 -10.64 -7.26
N TRP A 574 -25.40 -11.31 -7.24
CA TRP A 574 -24.11 -10.66 -6.97
C TRP A 574 -23.67 -9.80 -8.14
N LEU A 575 -23.18 -8.60 -7.82
CA LEU A 575 -22.63 -7.63 -8.77
C LEU A 575 -21.12 -7.45 -8.59
N LEU A 576 -20.46 -6.88 -9.60
CA LEU A 576 -19.02 -6.67 -9.66
C LEU A 576 -18.48 -5.89 -8.44
N GLU A 577 -19.26 -4.95 -7.92
CA GLU A 577 -18.92 -4.12 -6.77
C GLU A 577 -18.95 -4.88 -5.43
N GLY A 578 -19.26 -6.18 -5.47
CA GLY A 578 -19.36 -7.04 -4.28
C GLY A 578 -20.61 -6.76 -3.45
N VAL A 579 -21.68 -6.34 -4.12
CA VAL A 579 -23.00 -6.03 -3.54
C VAL A 579 -24.07 -6.90 -4.17
N GLN A 580 -25.20 -7.03 -3.49
CA GLN A 580 -26.38 -7.73 -3.99
C GLN A 580 -27.44 -6.77 -4.48
N ILE A 581 -28.08 -7.10 -5.59
CA ILE A 581 -29.27 -6.42 -6.09
C ILE A 581 -30.46 -7.39 -6.11
N ARG A 582 -31.62 -6.95 -5.61
CA ARG A 582 -32.85 -7.74 -5.67
C ARG A 582 -33.38 -7.73 -7.09
N SER A 583 -33.57 -8.91 -7.67
CA SER A 583 -33.89 -9.06 -9.09
C SER A 583 -35.28 -8.50 -9.45
N ALA A 584 -36.26 -8.59 -8.53
CA ALA A 584 -37.60 -8.05 -8.76
C ALA A 584 -37.71 -6.52 -8.65
N SER A 585 -36.96 -5.85 -7.76
CA SER A 585 -37.21 -4.43 -7.43
C SER A 585 -36.02 -3.51 -7.65
N LEU A 586 -34.87 -4.04 -8.07
CA LEU A 586 -33.62 -3.30 -8.26
C LEU A 586 -33.13 -2.54 -7.01
N THR A 587 -33.62 -2.94 -5.84
CA THR A 587 -33.22 -2.40 -4.54
C THR A 587 -32.05 -3.19 -3.96
N SER A 588 -31.42 -2.63 -2.94
CA SER A 588 -30.30 -3.24 -2.23
C SER A 588 -30.69 -4.50 -1.48
N PHE A 589 -29.68 -5.18 -0.93
CA PHE A 589 -29.87 -6.28 0.01
C PHE A 589 -30.79 -5.93 1.20
N TYR A 590 -30.87 -4.66 1.59
CA TYR A 590 -31.73 -4.15 2.66
C TYR A 590 -33.06 -3.54 2.16
N MET A 591 -33.34 -3.64 0.86
CA MET A 591 -34.58 -3.16 0.23
C MET A 591 -34.72 -1.61 0.25
N ASP A 592 -33.58 -0.93 0.09
CA ASP A 592 -33.46 0.51 -0.14
C ASP A 592 -32.84 0.81 -1.53
N ASP A 593 -32.86 2.08 -1.94
CA ASP A 593 -32.40 2.48 -3.28
C ASP A 593 -30.86 2.59 -3.39
N TYR A 594 -30.13 2.40 -2.27
CA TYR A 594 -28.69 2.65 -2.17
C TYR A 594 -27.84 1.40 -2.42
N VAL A 595 -28.09 0.66 -3.50
CA VAL A 595 -27.44 -0.62 -3.84
C VAL A 595 -25.93 -0.63 -3.62
N LEU A 596 -25.21 0.40 -4.11
CA LEU A 596 -23.74 0.46 -4.01
C LEU A 596 -23.20 0.73 -2.59
N ARG A 597 -24.03 1.33 -1.72
CA ARG A 597 -23.66 1.67 -0.34
C ARG A 597 -24.13 0.61 0.66
N ALA A 598 -25.30 0.01 0.43
CA ALA A 598 -25.96 -0.92 1.33
C ALA A 598 -25.52 -2.38 1.07
N ARG A 599 -24.26 -2.68 1.38
CA ARG A 599 -23.64 -3.99 1.13
C ARG A 599 -24.11 -5.04 2.15
N GLY A 600 -24.67 -6.15 1.68
CA GLY A 600 -24.91 -7.32 2.53
C GLY A 600 -23.61 -8.06 2.87
N PRO A 601 -23.62 -8.99 3.84
CA PRO A 601 -22.45 -9.79 4.18
C PRO A 601 -21.99 -10.65 2.99
N GLN A 602 -20.71 -10.55 2.62
CA GLN A 602 -20.12 -11.26 1.47
C GLN A 602 -19.93 -12.76 1.69
N ASN A 603 -19.84 -13.18 2.96
CA ASN A 603 -19.76 -14.58 3.38
C ASN A 603 -21.14 -15.24 3.56
N SER A 604 -22.23 -14.54 3.23
CA SER A 604 -23.59 -15.08 3.35
C SER A 604 -24.23 -15.35 2.00
N THR A 605 -25.04 -16.41 1.97
CA THR A 605 -25.93 -16.75 0.84
C THR A 605 -27.21 -15.93 0.82
N GLY A 606 -27.49 -15.17 1.90
CA GLY A 606 -28.76 -14.47 2.13
C GLY A 606 -29.79 -15.29 2.91
N LYS A 607 -29.49 -16.56 3.23
CA LYS A 607 -30.41 -17.49 3.90
C LYS A 607 -31.01 -16.94 5.19
N TYR A 608 -30.22 -16.24 6.01
CA TYR A 608 -30.68 -15.67 7.28
C TYR A 608 -31.76 -14.58 7.13
N LYS A 609 -32.01 -14.08 5.90
CA LYS A 609 -33.14 -13.21 5.57
C LYS A 609 -34.24 -13.93 4.79
N GLY A 610 -34.18 -15.25 4.68
CA GLY A 610 -35.06 -16.04 3.82
C GLY A 610 -34.84 -15.77 2.34
N MET A 611 -33.60 -15.46 1.94
CA MET A 611 -33.23 -15.08 0.58
C MET A 611 -32.20 -16.04 -0.01
N LYS A 612 -32.20 -16.13 -1.34
CA LYS A 612 -31.14 -16.77 -2.13
C LYS A 612 -30.39 -15.72 -2.95
N THR A 613 -29.09 -15.93 -3.15
CA THR A 613 -28.24 -15.02 -3.93
C THR A 613 -27.48 -15.78 -5.00
N GLY A 614 -27.89 -15.60 -6.26
CA GLY A 614 -27.23 -16.17 -7.44
C GLY A 614 -26.30 -15.17 -8.11
N PHE A 615 -25.85 -15.50 -9.32
CA PHE A 615 -24.98 -14.63 -10.11
C PHE A 615 -24.99 -15.03 -11.59
N ARG A 616 -24.55 -14.09 -12.43
CA ARG A 616 -24.30 -14.27 -13.87
C ARG A 616 -22.91 -13.79 -14.19
N LEU A 617 -22.36 -14.34 -15.26
CA LEU A 617 -21.05 -13.97 -15.76
C LEU A 617 -21.18 -13.17 -17.04
N CYS A 618 -20.22 -12.27 -17.27
CA CYS A 618 -20.11 -11.52 -18.50
C CYS A 618 -18.65 -11.26 -18.87
N TYR A 619 -18.44 -10.95 -20.15
CA TYR A 619 -17.17 -10.45 -20.69
C TYR A 619 -17.45 -9.60 -21.93
N GLU A 620 -16.53 -8.71 -22.28
CA GLU A 620 -16.64 -7.85 -23.45
C GLU A 620 -16.20 -8.62 -24.72
N LEU A 621 -16.88 -8.42 -25.85
CA LEU A 621 -16.34 -8.84 -27.14
C LEU A 621 -15.39 -7.75 -27.64
N ASN A 622 -14.23 -8.13 -28.20
CA ASN A 622 -13.39 -7.13 -28.84
C ASN A 622 -14.17 -6.49 -30.01
N LYS A 623 -14.13 -5.16 -30.10
CA LYS A 623 -14.56 -4.46 -31.31
C LYS A 623 -13.58 -4.83 -32.43
N HIS A 624 -14.11 -5.36 -33.53
CA HIS A 624 -13.36 -5.67 -34.74
C HIS A 624 -12.82 -4.40 -35.40
#